data_AF-A0A952TE28-F1
#
_entry.id   AF-A0A952TE28-F1
#
_cell.length_a   1.000
_cell.length_b   1.000
_cell.length_c   1.000
_cell.angle_alpha   90.00
_cell.angle_beta   90.00
_cell.angle_gamma   90.00
#
_symmetry.space_group_name_H-M   'P 1'
#
loop_
_entity.id
_entity.type
_entity.pdbx_description
1 polymer ?
#
loop_
_entity_poly.entity_id
_entity_poly.type
_entity_poly.pdbx_seq_one_letter_code
_entity_poly.pdbx_strand_id
1 'polypeptide(L)'
;MNKFISNLSQFNRKERFYLIGKALGNEKFSLSEEFRKSLEMCLTKLPMEIPNDSFVAMDFHIDWIYGSAFLAENESSNNLYTLNNDYIKATQEDVDLLIAFPDKFNKDISHLIMCECKAETGWTNKQLHSKTERIRKIFGEDGNNFRNTVIPYFIIISPRKSKDLDTSVAPAFAKVNGDIPWMRLSLPNNLKKITRCNSVKKNDKDGNYWKVDKT
;
A
#
# COMPACT_ATOMS: atom_id res chain seq x y z
N MET A 1 -22.04 -9.10 -0.40
CA MET A 1 -20.63 -8.71 -0.60
C MET A 1 -20.45 -7.35 0.04
N ASN A 2 -19.41 -7.13 0.86
CA ASN A 2 -19.16 -5.84 1.49
C ASN A 2 -19.05 -4.74 0.40
N LYS A 3 -19.76 -3.61 0.56
CA LYS A 3 -19.86 -2.55 -0.46
C LYS A 3 -18.50 -1.94 -0.79
N PHE A 4 -17.68 -1.66 0.22
CA PHE A 4 -16.36 -1.09 0.04
C PHE A 4 -15.45 -2.02 -0.79
N ILE A 5 -15.41 -3.31 -0.45
CA ILE A 5 -14.64 -4.31 -1.22
C ILE A 5 -15.19 -4.47 -2.64
N SER A 6 -16.51 -4.38 -2.81
CA SER A 6 -17.13 -4.38 -4.14
C SER A 6 -16.65 -3.20 -4.98
N ASN A 7 -16.63 -2.00 -4.41
CA ASN A 7 -16.15 -0.81 -5.09
C ASN A 7 -14.64 -0.93 -5.43
N LEU A 8 -13.82 -1.42 -4.49
CA LEU A 8 -12.38 -1.65 -4.74
C LEU A 8 -12.17 -2.57 -5.95
N SER A 9 -12.93 -3.66 -6.02
CA SER A 9 -12.90 -4.60 -7.14
C SER A 9 -13.28 -3.94 -8.46
N GLN A 10 -14.34 -3.11 -8.47
CA GLN A 10 -14.81 -2.41 -9.67
C GLN A 10 -13.87 -1.31 -10.14
N PHE A 11 -13.20 -0.62 -9.23
CA PHE A 11 -12.19 0.38 -9.58
C PHE A 11 -10.87 -0.23 -10.04
N ASN A 12 -10.59 -1.50 -9.71
CA ASN A 12 -9.34 -2.13 -10.11
C ASN A 12 -9.23 -2.22 -11.65
N ARG A 13 -8.48 -1.31 -12.26
CA ARG A 13 -8.22 -1.30 -13.70
C ARG A 13 -6.74 -1.44 -14.05
N LYS A 14 -5.93 -1.95 -13.12
CA LYS A 14 -4.47 -2.03 -13.30
C LYS A 14 -4.09 -3.19 -14.21
N GLU A 15 -3.55 -2.86 -15.38
CA GLU A 15 -3.15 -3.84 -16.39
C GLU A 15 -2.15 -4.87 -15.84
N ARG A 16 -1.19 -4.45 -15.00
CA ARG A 16 -0.19 -5.34 -14.39
C ARG A 16 -0.83 -6.40 -13.50
N PHE A 17 -1.88 -6.04 -12.75
CA PHE A 17 -2.62 -6.99 -11.92
C PHE A 17 -3.22 -8.11 -12.78
N TYR A 18 -3.96 -7.74 -13.83
CA TYR A 18 -4.61 -8.71 -14.71
C TYR A 18 -3.61 -9.55 -15.50
N LEU A 19 -2.55 -8.93 -16.04
CA LEU A 19 -1.52 -9.64 -16.80
C LEU A 19 -0.78 -10.67 -15.94
N ILE A 20 -0.30 -10.28 -14.77
CA ILE A 20 0.44 -11.19 -13.88
C ILE A 20 -0.47 -12.28 -13.34
N GLY A 21 -1.72 -11.94 -13.00
CA GLY A 21 -2.70 -12.94 -12.55
C GLY A 21 -2.97 -13.99 -13.61
N LYS A 22 -3.16 -13.57 -14.86
CA LYS A 22 -3.29 -14.46 -16.03
C LYS A 22 -2.06 -15.34 -16.21
N ALA A 23 -0.87 -14.74 -16.18
CA ALA A 23 0.40 -15.43 -16.44
C ALA A 23 0.73 -16.50 -15.39
N LEU A 24 0.33 -16.28 -14.13
CA LEU A 24 0.63 -17.17 -13.00
C LEU A 24 -0.52 -18.11 -12.63
N GLY A 25 -1.67 -18.07 -13.34
CA GLY A 25 -2.86 -18.83 -12.96
C GLY A 25 -3.50 -18.35 -11.64
N ASN A 26 -3.21 -17.12 -11.24
CA ASN A 26 -3.68 -16.46 -10.02
C ASN A 26 -4.50 -15.22 -10.41
N GLU A 27 -5.52 -15.38 -11.26
CA GLU A 27 -6.27 -14.26 -11.89
C GLU A 27 -6.96 -13.35 -10.86
N LYS A 28 -7.33 -13.91 -9.71
CA LYS A 28 -7.68 -13.17 -8.49
C LYS A 28 -6.59 -13.47 -7.49
N PHE A 29 -5.73 -12.49 -7.22
CA PHE A 29 -4.58 -12.71 -6.36
C PHE A 29 -5.00 -13.30 -5.01
N SER A 30 -4.51 -14.50 -4.72
CA SER A 30 -4.53 -15.06 -3.36
C SER A 30 -3.15 -14.91 -2.72
N LEU A 31 -3.13 -14.54 -1.45
CA LEU A 31 -1.90 -14.46 -0.66
C LEU A 31 -1.49 -15.86 -0.19
N SER A 32 -0.19 -16.14 -0.15
CA SER A 32 0.30 -17.35 0.51
C SER A 32 0.03 -17.29 2.01
N GLU A 33 -0.09 -18.46 2.64
CA GLU A 33 -0.28 -18.56 4.09
C GLU A 33 0.88 -17.93 4.86
N GLU A 34 2.12 -18.14 4.40
CA GLU A 34 3.32 -17.57 5.02
C GLU A 34 3.32 -16.04 4.96
N PHE A 35 2.85 -15.47 3.85
CA PHE A 35 2.76 -14.03 3.70
C PHE A 35 1.69 -13.44 4.63
N ARG A 36 0.51 -14.08 4.73
CA ARG A 36 -0.56 -13.67 5.65
C ARG A 36 -0.09 -13.69 7.12
N LYS A 37 0.53 -14.79 7.55
CA LYS A 37 1.10 -14.92 8.90
C LYS A 37 2.17 -13.87 9.19
N SER A 38 3.02 -13.57 8.21
CA SER A 38 4.05 -12.54 8.36
C SER A 38 3.44 -11.14 8.54
N LEU A 39 2.38 -10.82 7.80
CA LEU A 39 1.64 -9.57 7.97
C LEU A 39 0.99 -9.48 9.35
N GLU A 40 0.32 -10.55 9.81
CA GLU A 40 -0.33 -10.63 11.13
C GLU A 40 0.67 -10.39 12.27
N MET A 41 1.87 -10.99 12.18
CA MET A 41 2.93 -10.77 13.16
C MET A 41 3.43 -9.32 13.20
N CYS A 42 3.50 -8.65 12.05
CA CYS A 42 3.95 -7.25 11.97
C CYS A 42 2.84 -6.26 12.37
N LEU A 43 1.58 -6.60 12.12
CA LEU A 43 0.41 -5.76 12.35
C LEU A 43 -0.34 -6.22 13.61
N THR A 44 0.30 -6.16 14.77
CA THR A 44 -0.25 -6.68 16.04
C THR A 44 -1.56 -6.01 16.50
N LYS A 45 -1.98 -4.91 15.84
CA LYS A 45 -3.29 -4.26 16.04
C LYS A 45 -4.42 -4.91 15.23
N LEU A 46 -4.14 -5.85 14.34
CA LEU A 46 -5.18 -6.61 13.64
C LEU A 46 -5.92 -7.50 14.66
N PRO A 47 -7.24 -7.40 14.77
CA PRO A 47 -8.01 -8.18 15.74
C PRO A 47 -8.27 -9.63 15.29
N MET A 48 -7.84 -9.99 14.08
CA MET A 48 -8.16 -11.26 13.45
C MET A 48 -7.11 -11.66 12.40
N GLU A 49 -7.12 -12.94 12.06
CA GLU A 49 -6.35 -13.50 10.93
C GLU A 49 -6.86 -12.94 9.60
N ILE A 50 -5.95 -12.80 8.64
CA ILE A 50 -6.25 -12.38 7.28
C ILE A 50 -6.88 -13.57 6.55
N PRO A 51 -8.13 -13.47 6.07
CA PRO A 51 -8.80 -14.56 5.35
C PRO A 51 -8.10 -14.92 4.04
N ASN A 52 -8.15 -16.19 3.65
CA ASN A 52 -7.55 -16.66 2.39
C ASN A 52 -8.25 -16.12 1.14
N ASP A 53 -9.53 -15.74 1.27
CA ASP A 53 -10.38 -15.16 0.23
C ASP A 53 -10.43 -13.63 0.27
N SER A 54 -9.45 -12.99 0.93
CA SER A 54 -9.29 -11.53 0.95
C SER A 54 -9.22 -10.97 -0.47
N PHE A 55 -9.77 -9.76 -0.67
CA PHE A 55 -9.50 -8.99 -1.87
C PHE A 55 -8.04 -8.55 -1.89
N VAL A 56 -7.34 -8.77 -3.00
CA VAL A 56 -5.95 -8.38 -3.18
C VAL A 56 -5.80 -7.68 -4.53
N ALA A 57 -5.11 -6.55 -4.55
CA ALA A 57 -4.76 -5.84 -5.77
C ALA A 57 -3.34 -5.29 -5.70
N MET A 58 -2.67 -5.17 -6.84
CA MET A 58 -1.34 -4.55 -6.94
C MET A 58 -1.39 -3.19 -7.63
N ASP A 59 -0.43 -2.34 -7.32
CA ASP A 59 -0.27 -1.01 -7.96
C ASP A 59 -1.55 -0.18 -7.88
N PHE A 60 -2.30 -0.26 -6.78
CA PHE A 60 -3.68 0.21 -6.69
C PHE A 60 -3.75 1.71 -6.38
N HIS A 61 -4.49 2.47 -7.20
CA HIS A 61 -4.51 3.93 -7.10
C HIS A 61 -5.15 4.43 -5.81
N ILE A 62 -4.52 5.39 -5.12
CA ILE A 62 -5.03 5.90 -3.83
C ILE A 62 -6.40 6.60 -3.99
N ASP A 63 -6.61 7.38 -5.05
CA ASP A 63 -7.91 8.00 -5.34
C ASP A 63 -9.05 6.97 -5.46
N TRP A 64 -8.76 5.75 -5.93
CA TRP A 64 -9.76 4.67 -6.01
C TRP A 64 -10.09 4.09 -4.64
N ILE A 65 -9.16 4.13 -3.69
CA ILE A 65 -9.41 3.75 -2.30
C ILE A 65 -10.40 4.74 -1.67
N TYR A 66 -10.13 6.04 -1.83
CA TYR A 66 -11.06 7.08 -1.36
C TYR A 66 -12.44 6.95 -2.03
N GLY A 67 -12.48 6.83 -3.37
CA GLY A 67 -13.74 6.67 -4.10
C GLY A 67 -14.53 5.45 -3.62
N SER A 68 -13.84 4.33 -3.37
CA SER A 68 -14.47 3.12 -2.82
C SER A 68 -15.10 3.35 -1.45
N ALA A 69 -14.39 4.00 -0.53
CA ALA A 69 -14.87 4.28 0.82
C ALA A 69 -16.03 5.28 0.80
N PHE A 70 -15.88 6.35 0.02
CA PHE A 70 -16.91 7.37 -0.16
C PHE A 70 -18.21 6.79 -0.69
N LEU A 71 -18.16 6.00 -1.78
CA LEU A 71 -19.34 5.37 -2.37
C LEU A 71 -19.99 4.30 -1.48
N ALA A 72 -19.22 3.68 -0.59
CA ALA A 72 -19.77 2.70 0.34
C ALA A 72 -20.62 3.35 1.45
N GLU A 73 -20.24 4.56 1.90
CA GLU A 73 -21.01 5.34 2.88
C GLU A 73 -22.10 6.22 2.27
N ASN A 74 -21.87 6.70 1.04
CA ASN A 74 -22.75 7.61 0.34
C ASN A 74 -23.37 6.86 -0.83
N GLU A 75 -24.41 6.07 -0.55
CA GLU A 75 -25.26 5.53 -1.61
C GLU A 75 -25.71 6.70 -2.50
N SER A 76 -25.49 6.59 -3.80
CA SER A 76 -25.82 7.67 -4.72
C SER A 76 -26.46 7.12 -5.98
N SER A 77 -27.66 7.62 -6.25
CA SER A 77 -28.40 7.47 -7.50
C SER A 77 -27.85 8.34 -8.64
N ASN A 78 -26.88 9.23 -8.37
CA ASN A 78 -26.28 10.13 -9.35
C ASN A 78 -24.77 9.87 -9.54
N ASN A 79 -24.35 9.79 -10.80
CA ASN A 79 -22.96 9.50 -11.21
C ASN A 79 -22.05 10.75 -11.21
N LEU A 80 -22.36 11.78 -10.41
CA LEU A 80 -21.64 13.06 -10.39
C LEU A 80 -21.39 13.52 -8.95
N TYR A 81 -20.12 13.81 -8.63
CA TYR A 81 -19.68 14.22 -7.30
C TYR A 81 -18.77 15.44 -7.37
N THR A 82 -18.87 16.34 -6.38
CA THR A 82 -18.02 17.53 -6.29
C THR A 82 -16.56 17.13 -6.09
N LEU A 83 -15.67 17.68 -6.91
CA LEU A 83 -14.24 17.45 -6.78
C LEU A 83 -13.71 18.08 -5.49
N ASN A 84 -12.97 17.28 -4.71
CA ASN A 84 -12.13 17.76 -3.62
C ASN A 84 -10.68 17.34 -3.87
N ASN A 85 -9.81 18.33 -4.11
CA ASN A 85 -8.39 18.13 -4.43
C ASN A 85 -7.57 17.54 -3.26
N ASP A 86 -8.10 17.56 -2.03
CA ASP A 86 -7.49 16.87 -0.91
C ASP A 86 -7.66 15.35 -0.97
N TYR A 87 -8.64 14.85 -1.73
CA TYR A 87 -8.99 13.43 -1.82
C TYR A 87 -8.79 12.85 -3.22
N ILE A 88 -9.13 13.59 -4.27
CA ILE A 88 -8.91 13.22 -5.67
C ILE A 88 -7.89 14.18 -6.25
N LYS A 89 -6.68 13.69 -6.51
CA LYS A 89 -5.58 14.52 -7.06
C LYS A 89 -5.36 14.29 -8.54
N ALA A 90 -5.87 13.18 -9.10
CA ALA A 90 -5.55 12.74 -10.45
C ALA A 90 -4.03 12.61 -10.71
N THR A 91 -3.26 12.31 -9.66
CA THR A 91 -1.82 12.04 -9.71
C THR A 91 -1.57 10.54 -9.56
N GLN A 92 -0.52 10.02 -10.20
CA GLN A 92 -0.11 8.61 -10.07
C GLN A 92 0.54 8.35 -8.70
N GLU A 93 -0.30 8.23 -7.67
CA GLU A 93 0.09 7.73 -6.35
C GLU A 93 -0.63 6.39 -6.12
N ASP A 94 0.11 5.30 -6.21
CA ASP A 94 -0.40 3.93 -6.14
C ASP A 94 0.12 3.20 -4.90
N VAL A 95 -0.66 2.30 -4.33
CA VAL A 95 -0.25 1.35 -3.28
C VAL A 95 0.28 0.08 -3.91
N ASP A 96 1.49 -0.36 -3.56
CA ASP A 96 2.14 -1.49 -4.22
C ASP A 96 1.33 -2.79 -4.10
N LEU A 97 0.77 -3.05 -2.91
CA LEU A 97 -0.15 -4.16 -2.67
C LEU A 97 -1.26 -3.72 -1.68
N LEU A 98 -2.51 -3.90 -2.08
CA LEU A 98 -3.69 -3.62 -1.28
C LEU A 98 -4.36 -4.93 -0.88
N ILE A 99 -4.73 -5.07 0.39
CA ILE A 99 -5.46 -6.24 0.90
C ILE A 99 -6.69 -5.73 1.65
N ALA A 100 -7.86 -6.27 1.35
CA ALA A 100 -9.10 -5.91 2.04
C ALA A 100 -9.95 -7.13 2.36
N PHE A 101 -10.52 -7.16 3.57
CA PHE A 101 -11.42 -8.23 4.00
C PHE A 101 -12.44 -7.71 5.02
N PRO A 102 -13.66 -8.28 5.07
CA PRO A 102 -14.67 -7.87 6.04
C PRO A 102 -14.23 -8.14 7.48
N ASP A 103 -14.63 -7.29 8.41
CA ASP A 103 -14.49 -7.56 9.84
C ASP A 103 -15.32 -8.81 10.22
N LYS A 104 -14.79 -9.60 11.16
CA LYS A 104 -15.38 -10.87 11.60
C LYS A 104 -16.74 -10.68 12.27
N PHE A 105 -16.95 -9.57 12.98
CA PHE A 105 -18.14 -9.31 13.78
C PHE A 105 -19.10 -8.34 13.09
N ASN A 106 -18.60 -7.43 12.25
CA ASN A 106 -19.41 -6.51 11.47
C ASN A 106 -19.04 -6.54 9.97
N LYS A 107 -19.86 -7.23 9.18
CA LYS A 107 -19.60 -7.43 7.74
C LYS A 107 -19.69 -6.15 6.89
N ASP A 108 -20.24 -5.06 7.43
CA ASP A 108 -20.28 -3.76 6.75
C ASP A 108 -18.94 -3.00 6.89
N ILE A 109 -18.17 -3.33 7.93
CA ILE A 109 -16.81 -2.83 8.13
C ILE A 109 -15.82 -3.76 7.41
N SER A 110 -14.78 -3.19 6.84
CA SER A 110 -13.65 -3.92 6.25
C SER A 110 -12.32 -3.44 6.83
N HIS A 111 -11.40 -4.37 7.03
CA HIS A 111 -10.00 -4.05 7.24
C HIS A 111 -9.35 -3.78 5.89
N LEU A 112 -8.53 -2.72 5.81
CA LEU A 112 -7.78 -2.35 4.62
C LEU A 112 -6.29 -2.27 4.97
N ILE A 113 -5.49 -3.19 4.47
CA ILE A 113 -4.03 -3.18 4.64
C ILE A 113 -3.40 -2.60 3.38
N MET A 114 -2.68 -1.49 3.54
CA MET A 114 -1.88 -0.86 2.49
C MET A 114 -0.41 -1.22 2.69
N CYS A 115 0.13 -2.00 1.75
CA CYS A 115 1.51 -2.46 1.77
C CYS A 115 2.36 -1.68 0.77
N GLU A 116 3.44 -1.09 1.26
CA GLU A 116 4.38 -0.30 0.46
C GLU A 116 5.74 -0.98 0.38
N CYS A 117 6.20 -1.29 -0.82
CA CYS A 117 7.35 -2.14 -1.07
C CYS A 117 8.55 -1.37 -1.64
N LYS A 118 9.76 -1.70 -1.18
CA LYS A 118 11.02 -1.29 -1.79
C LYS A 118 11.95 -2.48 -1.93
N ALA A 119 12.45 -2.73 -3.13
CA ALA A 119 13.37 -3.85 -3.40
C ALA A 119 14.87 -3.48 -3.34
N GLU A 120 15.22 -2.20 -3.45
CA GLU A 120 16.65 -1.81 -3.52
C GLU A 120 17.13 -1.13 -2.23
N THR A 121 16.38 -0.14 -1.75
CA THR A 121 16.77 0.72 -0.63
C THR A 121 15.71 0.75 0.45
N GLY A 122 16.05 1.29 1.62
CA GLY A 122 15.04 1.74 2.57
C GLY A 122 14.23 2.92 2.02
N TRP A 123 13.16 3.25 2.73
CA TRP A 123 12.37 4.46 2.53
C TRP A 123 13.14 5.70 2.98
N THR A 124 12.92 6.81 2.27
CA THR A 124 13.36 8.15 2.70
C THR A 124 12.23 8.89 3.42
N ASN A 125 12.57 9.85 4.30
CA ASN A 125 11.59 10.69 5.00
C ASN A 125 10.65 11.42 4.04
N LYS A 126 11.16 11.90 2.89
CA LYS A 126 10.34 12.56 1.88
C LYS A 126 9.28 11.63 1.28
N GLN A 127 9.68 10.40 0.93
CA GLN A 127 8.74 9.40 0.38
C GLN A 127 7.71 9.02 1.43
N LEU A 128 8.15 8.77 2.67
CA LEU A 128 7.26 8.40 3.75
C LEU A 128 6.23 9.51 3.99
N HIS A 129 6.69 10.74 4.25
CA HIS A 129 5.84 11.89 4.51
C HIS A 129 4.81 12.10 3.38
N SER A 130 5.25 12.11 2.12
CA SER A 130 4.33 12.29 0.98
C SER A 130 3.20 11.26 0.98
N LYS A 131 3.54 9.99 1.25
CA LYS A 131 2.58 8.88 1.28
C LYS A 131 1.67 8.95 2.50
N THR A 132 2.23 9.19 3.68
CA THR A 132 1.49 9.22 4.95
C THR A 132 0.56 10.42 5.04
N GLU A 133 0.96 11.59 4.53
CA GLU A 133 0.06 12.75 4.43
C GLU A 133 -1.13 12.44 3.53
N ARG A 134 -0.90 11.74 2.41
CA ARG A 134 -1.98 11.40 1.48
C ARG A 134 -3.03 10.53 2.15
N ILE A 135 -2.61 9.45 2.81
CA ILE A 135 -3.53 8.54 3.49
C ILE A 135 -4.12 9.15 4.76
N ARG A 136 -3.40 10.05 5.45
CA ARG A 136 -3.94 10.85 6.57
C ARG A 136 -5.09 11.73 6.10
N LYS A 137 -4.98 12.40 4.95
CA LYS A 137 -6.09 13.21 4.42
C LYS A 137 -7.35 12.38 4.22
N ILE A 138 -7.21 11.15 3.70
CA ILE A 138 -8.34 10.26 3.44
C ILE A 138 -8.95 9.74 4.75
N PHE A 139 -8.13 9.16 5.63
CA PHE A 139 -8.62 8.41 6.78
C PHE A 139 -8.62 9.19 8.10
N GLY A 140 -7.97 10.35 8.16
CA GLY A 140 -7.75 11.13 9.39
C GLY A 140 -6.53 10.64 10.17
N GLU A 141 -6.22 11.29 11.28
CA GLU A 141 -5.08 10.94 12.14
C GLU A 141 -5.25 9.54 12.76
N ASP A 142 -6.44 9.24 13.26
CA ASP A 142 -6.76 7.96 13.93
C ASP A 142 -7.43 6.94 13.00
N GLY A 143 -7.59 7.25 11.71
CA GLY A 143 -8.24 6.35 10.76
C GLY A 143 -9.78 6.39 10.80
N ASN A 144 -10.37 7.42 11.41
CA ASN A 144 -11.79 7.48 11.75
C ASN A 144 -12.70 8.14 10.69
N ASN A 145 -12.17 8.73 9.62
CA ASN A 145 -12.99 9.45 8.63
C ASN A 145 -14.03 8.54 7.94
N PHE A 146 -13.75 7.24 7.83
CA PHE A 146 -14.65 6.22 7.28
C PHE A 146 -14.87 5.07 8.28
N ARG A 147 -14.91 5.35 9.59
CA ARG A 147 -14.89 4.33 10.65
C ARG A 147 -16.03 3.31 10.60
N ASN A 148 -17.14 3.64 9.94
CA ASN A 148 -18.29 2.74 9.79
C ASN A 148 -18.11 1.75 8.64
N THR A 149 -17.02 1.88 7.87
CA THR A 149 -16.80 1.18 6.61
C THR A 149 -15.41 0.58 6.51
N VAL A 150 -14.37 1.32 6.94
CA VAL A 150 -12.97 0.95 6.73
C VAL A 150 -12.17 1.14 8.01
N ILE A 151 -11.37 0.14 8.36
CA ILE A 151 -10.31 0.22 9.35
C ILE A 151 -8.96 0.13 8.60
N PRO A 152 -8.22 1.24 8.47
CA PRO A 152 -6.99 1.28 7.68
C PRO A 152 -5.77 0.80 8.48
N TYR A 153 -4.88 0.09 7.80
CA TYR A 153 -3.57 -0.34 8.27
C TYR A 153 -2.52 0.00 7.21
N PHE A 154 -1.29 0.25 7.65
CA PHE A 154 -0.18 0.57 6.77
C PHE A 154 1.07 -0.20 7.18
N ILE A 155 1.80 -0.74 6.21
CA ILE A 155 3.03 -1.48 6.45
C ILE A 155 4.05 -1.23 5.33
N ILE A 156 5.32 -1.12 5.72
CA ILE A 156 6.44 -1.04 4.80
C ILE A 156 7.10 -2.41 4.65
N ILE A 157 7.40 -2.79 3.42
CA ILE A 157 8.03 -4.06 3.06
C ILE A 157 9.35 -3.76 2.35
N SER A 158 10.48 -4.22 2.91
CA SER A 158 11.80 -3.99 2.29
C SER A 158 12.86 -4.99 2.76
N PRO A 159 13.98 -5.18 2.02
CA PRO A 159 15.04 -6.10 2.41
C PRO A 159 15.70 -5.80 3.76
N ARG A 160 15.71 -4.52 4.14
CA ARG A 160 16.28 -4.00 5.37
C ARG A 160 15.39 -2.90 5.92
N LYS A 161 15.25 -2.81 7.25
CA LYS A 161 14.56 -1.71 7.90
C LYS A 161 15.29 -0.41 7.56
N SER A 162 14.52 0.61 7.18
CA SER A 162 15.07 1.94 6.91
C SER A 162 15.71 2.49 8.18
N LYS A 163 16.85 3.16 8.03
CA LYS A 163 17.49 3.89 9.11
C LYS A 163 17.00 5.34 9.09
N ASP A 164 16.85 5.94 10.26
CA ASP A 164 16.54 7.37 10.42
C ASP A 164 15.22 7.82 9.76
N LEU A 165 14.24 6.91 9.68
CA LEU A 165 12.88 7.31 9.34
C LEU A 165 12.28 8.11 10.48
N ASP A 166 11.89 9.34 10.20
CA ASP A 166 11.02 10.11 11.06
C ASP A 166 9.59 9.60 10.90
N THR A 167 9.17 8.76 11.84
CA THR A 167 7.81 8.20 11.86
C THR A 167 6.83 9.05 12.65
N SER A 168 7.28 10.16 13.25
CA SER A 168 6.39 11.10 13.96
C SER A 168 5.37 11.75 13.02
N VAL A 169 5.73 11.92 11.75
CA VAL A 169 4.88 12.47 10.70
C VAL A 169 3.82 11.49 10.19
N ALA A 170 3.88 10.20 10.55
CA ALA A 170 2.89 9.23 10.13
C ALA A 170 1.63 9.30 11.03
N PRO A 171 0.42 9.12 10.47
CA PRO A 171 -0.81 9.12 11.25
C PRO A 171 -0.83 7.98 12.27
N ALA A 172 -1.52 8.18 13.41
CA ALA A 172 -1.64 7.22 14.49
C ALA A 172 -2.11 5.83 14.04
N PHE A 173 -3.05 5.74 13.08
CA PHE A 173 -3.53 4.46 12.55
C PHE A 173 -2.43 3.66 11.82
N ALA A 174 -1.46 4.35 11.21
CA ALA A 174 -0.37 3.73 10.45
C ALA A 174 0.76 3.20 11.34
N LYS A 175 0.70 3.43 12.66
CA LYS A 175 1.75 3.08 13.62
C LYS A 175 1.33 1.91 14.51
N VAL A 176 2.28 1.05 14.84
CA VAL A 176 2.18 0.00 15.87
C VAL A 176 3.31 0.24 16.87
N ASN A 177 2.97 0.33 18.15
CA ASN A 177 3.94 0.63 19.23
C ASN A 177 4.79 1.89 18.96
N GLY A 178 4.18 2.91 18.36
CA GLY A 178 4.83 4.19 18.07
C GLY A 178 5.66 4.25 16.78
N ASP A 179 5.82 3.13 16.06
CA ASP A 179 6.62 3.06 14.83
C ASP A 179 5.79 2.51 13.67
N ILE A 180 6.26 2.69 12.43
CA ILE A 180 5.60 2.10 11.26
C ILE A 180 5.94 0.60 11.19
N PRO A 181 4.94 -0.28 11.09
CA PRO A 181 5.15 -1.70 10.88
C PRO A 181 6.09 -1.96 9.70
N TRP A 182 7.03 -2.88 9.90
CA TRP A 182 7.99 -3.27 8.87
C TRP A 182 8.05 -4.78 8.73
N MET A 183 7.97 -5.26 7.50
CA MET A 183 8.18 -6.65 7.14
C MET A 183 9.39 -6.78 6.21
N ARG A 184 10.23 -7.78 6.46
CA ARG A 184 11.39 -8.05 5.62
C ARG A 184 10.96 -8.66 4.28
N LEU A 185 11.49 -8.13 3.19
CA LEU A 185 11.43 -8.75 1.86
C LEU A 185 12.69 -9.57 1.58
N SER A 186 12.54 -10.88 1.41
CA SER A 186 13.65 -11.73 0.99
C SER A 186 13.92 -11.54 -0.50
N LEU A 187 15.12 -11.08 -0.84
CA LEU A 187 15.59 -10.96 -2.22
C LEU A 187 16.80 -11.84 -2.47
N PRO A 188 17.02 -12.30 -3.72
CA PRO A 188 18.25 -12.97 -4.10
C PRO A 188 19.48 -12.07 -3.87
N ASN A 189 20.58 -12.65 -3.37
CA ASN A 189 21.82 -11.91 -3.06
C ASN A 189 22.64 -11.53 -4.31
N ASN A 190 22.23 -11.96 -5.50
CA ASN A 190 22.96 -11.79 -6.75
C ASN A 190 22.31 -10.76 -7.71
N LEU A 191 21.35 -9.99 -7.21
CA LEU A 191 20.78 -8.88 -7.96
C LEU A 191 21.85 -7.81 -8.24
N LYS A 192 21.69 -7.15 -9.38
CA LYS A 192 22.59 -6.11 -9.88
C LYS A 192 21.78 -4.87 -10.20
N LYS A 193 22.38 -3.70 -10.02
CA LYS A 193 21.79 -2.43 -10.43
C LYS A 193 22.70 -1.65 -11.35
N ILE A 194 22.08 -0.87 -12.22
CA ILE A 194 22.76 0.11 -13.05
C ILE A 194 22.78 1.43 -12.28
N THR A 195 23.98 1.98 -12.07
CA THR A 195 24.17 3.27 -11.40
C THR A 195 24.88 4.21 -12.34
N ARG A 196 24.31 5.41 -12.53
CA ARG A 196 24.96 6.49 -13.28
C ARG A 196 26.18 7.00 -12.51
N CYS A 197 27.27 7.25 -13.23
CA CYS A 197 28.55 7.65 -12.64
C CYS A 197 29.34 8.60 -13.53
N ASN A 198 30.35 9.23 -12.95
CA ASN A 198 31.34 10.01 -13.69
C ASN A 198 32.47 9.11 -14.24
N SER A 199 33.47 9.73 -14.91
CA SER A 199 34.61 9.02 -15.53
C SER A 199 35.47 8.22 -14.55
N VAL A 200 35.40 8.55 -13.25
CA VAL A 200 36.12 7.83 -12.18
C VAL A 200 35.21 6.85 -11.41
N LYS A 201 34.07 6.45 -11.98
CA LYS A 201 33.11 5.47 -11.43
C LYS A 201 32.41 5.87 -10.12
N LYS A 202 32.49 7.15 -9.72
CA LYS A 202 31.75 7.67 -8.57
C LYS A 202 30.30 7.93 -8.96
N ASN A 203 29.36 7.56 -8.08
CA ASN A 203 27.93 7.78 -8.31
C ASN A 203 27.65 9.26 -8.58
N ASP A 204 26.98 9.53 -9.69
CA ASP A 204 26.68 10.89 -10.16
C ASP A 204 25.41 10.87 -11.00
N LYS A 205 24.40 11.64 -10.60
CA LYS A 205 23.08 11.70 -11.26
C LYS A 205 23.13 12.37 -12.63
N ASP A 206 24.15 13.18 -12.86
CA ASP A 206 24.36 13.91 -14.12
C ASP A 206 25.56 13.33 -14.89
N GLY A 207 26.17 12.25 -14.38
CA GLY A 207 27.35 11.64 -14.97
C GLY A 207 27.13 11.06 -16.37
N ASN A 208 28.13 11.16 -17.24
CA ASN A 208 28.02 10.65 -18.63
C ASN A 208 28.33 9.15 -18.78
N TYR A 209 28.56 8.44 -17.66
CA TYR A 209 28.89 7.01 -17.66
C TYR A 209 27.90 6.23 -16.78
N TRP A 210 27.93 4.91 -16.90
CA TRP A 210 27.19 4.00 -16.03
C TRP A 210 28.08 2.84 -15.60
N LYS A 211 27.76 2.26 -14.44
CA LYS A 211 28.41 1.07 -13.89
C LYS A 211 27.38 0.08 -13.39
N VAL A 212 27.82 -1.16 -13.19
CA VAL A 212 27.03 -2.22 -12.58
C VAL A 212 27.49 -2.41 -11.13
N ASP A 213 26.60 -2.15 -10.18
CA ASP A 213 26.83 -2.40 -8.76
C ASP A 213 26.07 -3.67 -8.32
N LYS A 214 26.59 -4.36 -7.30
CA LYS A 214 25.83 -5.39 -6.57
C LYS A 214 24.91 -4.71 -5.55
N THR A 215 23.67 -5.20 -5.42
CA THR A 215 22.69 -4.72 -4.42
C THR A 215 22.87 -5.37 -3.06
#